data_AF-A0A9W8UU96-F1
#
_entry.id   AF-A0A9W8UU96-F1
#
_cell.length_a   1.000
_cell.length_b   1.000
_cell.length_c   1.000
_cell.angle_alpha   90.00
_cell.angle_beta   90.00
_cell.angle_gamma   90.00
#
_symmetry.space_group_name_H-M   'P 1'
#
loop_
_entity.id
_entity.type
_entity.pdbx_description
1 polymer ?
#
loop_
_entity_poly.entity_id
_entity_poly.type
_entity_poly.pdbx_seq_one_letter_code
_entity_poly.pdbx_strand_id
1 'polypeptide(L)' 'MEEAGFVVVKEEVKRMPISKKHKDPKLQEISLIAYEALLCDLEGRLLYVTTEVLGWSEKKTYLFAMDVRKQLEQMDV' A
#
# COMPACT_ATOMS: atom_id res chain seq x y z
N MET A 1 -8.80 -19.67 8.40
CA MET A 1 -8.34 -20.11 9.74
C MET A 1 -9.30 -21.15 10.30
N GLU A 2 -10.60 -20.88 10.35
CA GLU A 2 -11.58 -21.91 10.73
C GLU A 2 -11.60 -23.10 9.76
N GLU A 3 -11.53 -22.85 8.44
CA GLU A 3 -11.41 -23.91 7.41
C GLU A 3 -10.11 -24.75 7.53
N ALA A 4 -9.09 -24.22 8.20
CA ALA A 4 -7.86 -24.97 8.50
C ALA A 4 -7.97 -25.79 9.80
N GLY A 5 -9.16 -25.82 10.44
CA GLY A 5 -9.45 -26.61 11.64
C GLY A 5 -9.24 -25.88 12.97
N PHE A 6 -8.98 -24.56 12.97
CA PHE A 6 -8.86 -23.79 14.20
C PHE A 6 -10.24 -23.55 14.82
N VAL A 7 -10.40 -23.92 16.10
CA VAL A 7 -11.71 -23.96 16.79
C VAL A 7 -12.08 -22.61 17.43
N VAL A 8 -11.09 -21.77 17.75
CA VAL A 8 -11.30 -20.42 18.28
C VAL A 8 -10.38 -19.47 17.54
N VAL A 9 -10.95 -18.72 16.59
CA VAL A 9 -10.24 -17.69 15.84
C VAL A 9 -10.66 -16.32 16.39
N LYS A 10 -9.68 -15.47 16.71
CA LYS A 10 -9.90 -14.07 17.04
C LYS A 10 -9.28 -13.22 15.95
N GLU A 11 -10.09 -12.40 15.31
CA GLU A 11 -9.62 -11.45 14.30
C GLU A 11 -9.50 -10.06 14.91
N GLU A 12 -8.36 -9.42 14.69
CA GLU A 12 -8.14 -8.01 15.03
C GLU A 12 -7.74 -7.26 13.77
N VAL A 13 -8.55 -6.29 13.37
CA VAL A 13 -8.21 -5.39 12.25
C VAL A 13 -7.43 -4.20 12.80
N LYS A 14 -6.15 -4.13 12.46
CA LYS A 14 -5.30 -2.97 12.76
C LYS A 14 -5.01 -2.21 11.47
N ARG A 15 -5.21 -0.90 11.50
CA ARG A 15 -4.86 -0.03 10.37
C ARG A 15 -3.35 0.18 10.35
N MET A 16 -2.75 -0.01 9.18
CA MET A 16 -1.32 0.26 8.97
C MET A 16 -1.13 1.75 8.66
N PRO A 17 -0.34 2.50 9.45
CA PRO A 17 0.02 3.86 9.09
C PRO A 17 0.98 3.86 7.89
N ILE A 18 0.89 4.90 7.06
CA ILE A 18 1.82 5.18 5.94
C ILE A 18 2.26 6.66 5.94
N SER A 19 2.07 7.32 7.08
CA SER A 19 2.49 8.70 7.36
C SER A 19 4.00 8.83 7.53
N LYS A 20 4.58 9.94 7.08
CA LYS A 20 5.99 10.30 7.30
C LYS A 20 6.27 10.72 8.73
N LYS A 21 5.23 11.13 9.48
CA LYS A 21 5.35 11.59 10.87
C LYS A 21 4.26 10.97 11.76
N HIS A 22 4.68 10.45 12.89
CA HIS A 22 3.84 9.85 13.91
C HIS A 22 4.38 10.18 15.30
N LYS A 23 3.50 10.48 16.26
CA LYS A 23 3.91 10.85 17.63
C LYS A 23 4.50 9.68 18.41
N ASP A 24 3.93 8.48 18.20
CA ASP A 24 4.45 7.24 18.76
C ASP A 24 5.66 6.75 17.92
N PRO A 25 6.84 6.57 18.54
CA PRO A 25 8.05 6.13 17.84
C PRO A 25 7.95 4.74 17.18
N LYS A 26 7.19 3.80 17.76
CA LYS A 26 7.02 2.47 17.17
C LYS A 26 6.14 2.53 15.93
N LEU A 27 5.07 3.31 16.00
CA LEU A 27 4.21 3.53 14.85
C LEU A 27 4.92 4.36 13.77
N GLN A 28 5.83 5.26 14.13
CA GLN A 28 6.70 5.97 13.18
C GLN A 28 7.54 4.98 12.37
N GLU A 29 8.23 4.05 13.05
CA GLU A 29 9.07 3.05 12.38
C GLU A 29 8.25 2.16 11.43
N ILE A 30 7.14 1.62 11.93
CA ILE A 30 6.21 0.80 11.14
C ILE A 30 5.71 1.57 9.92
N SER A 31 5.36 2.84 10.12
CA SER A 31 4.81 3.70 9.07
C SER A 31 5.81 3.98 7.97
N LEU A 32 7.08 4.21 8.30
CA LEU A 32 8.14 4.40 7.31
C LEU A 32 8.38 3.12 6.49
N ILE A 33 8.40 1.95 7.14
CA ILE A 33 8.56 0.66 6.45
C ILE A 33 7.38 0.43 5.49
N ALA A 34 6.15 0.67 5.95
CA ALA A 34 4.96 0.48 5.14
C ALA A 34 4.90 1.47 3.96
N TYR A 35 5.33 2.72 4.18
CA TYR A 35 5.44 3.74 3.13
C TYR A 35 6.45 3.34 2.05
N GLU A 36 7.66 2.91 2.43
CA GLU A 36 8.66 2.46 1.46
C GLU A 36 8.21 1.20 0.71
N ALA A 37 7.56 0.25 1.40
CA ALA A 37 6.98 -0.92 0.75
C ALA A 37 5.91 -0.56 -0.28
N LEU A 38 5.06 0.43 0.01
CA LEU A 38 4.07 0.94 -0.94
C LEU A 38 4.73 1.57 -2.17
N LEU A 39 5.77 2.39 -1.99
CA LEU A 39 6.47 3.04 -3.10
C LEU A 39 7.21 2.06 -4.01
N CYS A 40 7.77 1.00 -3.42
CA CYS A 40 8.49 -0.05 -4.15
C CYS A 40 7.55 -0.93 -5.00
N ASP A 41 6.32 -1.15 -4.52
CA ASP A 41 5.33 -2.05 -5.14
C ASP A 41 4.22 -1.29 -5.92
N LEU A 42 4.42 0.00 -6.17
CA LEU A 42 3.37 0.86 -6.70
C LEU A 42 2.86 0.39 -8.08
N GLU A 43 3.78 0.04 -8.97
CA GLU A 43 3.48 -0.49 -10.30
C GLU A 43 2.74 -1.83 -10.21
N GLY A 44 3.20 -2.74 -9.35
CA GLY A 44 2.58 -4.06 -9.15
C GLY A 44 1.13 -3.95 -8.65
N ARG A 45 0.88 -3.03 -7.72
CA ARG A 45 -0.46 -2.75 -7.18
C ARG A 45 -1.41 -2.17 -8.22
N LEU A 46 -0.89 -1.29 -9.08
CA LEU A 46 -1.71 -0.62 -10.08
C LEU A 46 -1.99 -1.50 -11.29
N LEU A 47 -1.05 -2.35 -11.69
CA LEU A 47 -1.08 -3.06 -12.97
C LEU A 47 -2.39 -3.80 -13.22
N TYR A 48 -2.78 -4.72 -12.34
CA TYR A 48 -4.01 -5.51 -12.56
C TYR A 48 -5.26 -4.63 -12.60
N VAL A 49 -5.37 -3.66 -11.69
CA VAL A 49 -6.54 -2.78 -11.63
C VAL A 49 -6.61 -1.91 -12.88
N THR A 50 -5.50 -1.34 -13.32
CA THR A 50 -5.52 -0.43 -14.47
C THR A 50 -5.65 -1.17 -15.81
N THR A 51 -5.04 -2.35 -15.97
CA THR A 51 -5.12 -3.11 -17.23
C THR A 51 -6.39 -3.95 -17.30
N GLU A 52 -6.62 -4.85 -16.34
CA GLU A 52 -7.71 -5.83 -16.41
C GLU A 52 -9.07 -5.23 -16.06
N VAL A 53 -9.12 -4.31 -15.08
CA VAL A 53 -10.39 -3.72 -14.65
C VAL A 53 -10.71 -2.44 -15.45
N LEU A 54 -9.72 -1.59 -15.72
CA LEU A 54 -9.92 -0.30 -16.39
C LEU A 54 -9.52 -0.27 -17.88
N GLY A 55 -8.92 -1.34 -18.41
CA GLY A 55 -8.60 -1.45 -19.84
C GLY A 55 -7.48 -0.52 -20.32
N TRP A 56 -6.61 -0.04 -19.43
CA TRP A 56 -5.49 0.82 -19.82
C TRP A 56 -4.37 0.01 -20.45
N SER A 57 -3.56 0.65 -21.30
CA SER A 57 -2.30 0.07 -21.73
C SER A 57 -1.28 0.10 -20.59
N GLU A 58 -0.37 -0.88 -20.56
CA GLU A 58 0.72 -0.91 -19.58
C GLU A 58 1.53 0.39 -19.57
N LYS A 59 1.82 0.96 -20.75
CA LYS A 59 2.51 2.25 -20.86
C LYS A 59 1.80 3.36 -20.09
N LYS A 60 0.47 3.44 -20.18
CA LYS A 60 -0.33 4.43 -19.45
C LYS A 60 -0.28 4.16 -17.94
N THR A 61 -0.30 2.90 -17.53
CA THR A 61 -0.14 2.48 -16.13
C THR A 61 1.20 2.95 -15.55
N TYR A 62 2.31 2.72 -16.25
CA TYR A 62 3.64 3.12 -15.75
C TYR A 62 3.78 4.64 -15.62
N LEU A 63 3.26 5.41 -16.58
CA LEU A 63 3.24 6.87 -16.49
C LEU A 63 2.41 7.34 -15.29
N PHE A 64 1.24 6.74 -15.07
CA PHE A 64 0.40 7.05 -13.93
C PHE A 64 1.07 6.69 -12.59
N ALA A 65 1.72 5.52 -12.50
CA ALA A 65 2.47 5.11 -11.31
C ALA A 65 3.60 6.11 -10.98
N MET A 66 4.32 6.60 -12.00
CA MET A 66 5.33 7.65 -11.82
C MET A 66 4.74 8.93 -11.22
N ASP A 67 3.58 9.38 -11.70
CA ASP A 67 2.89 10.56 -11.17
C ASP A 67 2.41 10.35 -9.73
N VAL A 68 1.86 9.18 -9.42
CA VAL A 68 1.43 8.82 -8.06
C VAL A 68 2.61 8.81 -7.09
N ARG A 69 3.74 8.21 -7.47
CA ARG A 69 4.98 8.22 -6.66
C ARG A 69 5.39 9.64 -6.29
N LYS A 70 5.45 10.52 -7.29
CA LYS A 70 5.79 11.93 -7.09
C LYS A 70 4.81 12.63 -6.14
N GLN A 71 3.52 12.34 -6.24
CA GLN A 71 2.52 12.93 -5.35
C GLN A 71 2.70 12.44 -3.91
N LEU A 72 2.88 11.14 -3.69
CA LEU A 72 3.11 10.57 -2.35
C LEU A 72 4.36 11.15 -1.68
N GLU A 73 5.43 11.36 -2.45
CA GLU A 73 6.65 12.02 -1.97
C GLU A 73 6.44 13.49 -1.57
N GLN A 74 5.51 14.19 -2.23
CA GLN A 74 5.18 15.59 -1.93
C GLN A 74 4.16 15.75 -0.81
N MET A 75 3.30 14.76 -0.58
CA MET A 75 2.29 14.82 0.48
C MET A 75 2.95 14.79 1.85
N ASP A 76 2.52 15.70 2.74
CA ASP A 76 2.80 15.63 4.18
C ASP A 76 1.73 14.73 4.82
N VAL A 77 1.77 13.44 4.45
CA VAL A 77 1.00 12.36 5.08
C VAL A 77 1.63 11.94 6.39
#